data_AF-A0A957WYC5-F1
#
_entry.id   AF-A0A957WYC5-F1
#
_cell.length_a   1.000
_cell.length_b   1.000
_cell.length_c   1.000
_cell.angle_alpha   90.00
_cell.angle_beta   90.00
_cell.angle_gamma   90.00
#
_symmetry.space_group_name_H-M   'P 1'
#
loop_
_entity.id
_entity.type
_entity.pdbx_description
1 polymer ?
#
loop_
_entity_poly.entity_id
_entity_poly.type
_entity_poly.pdbx_seq_one_letter_code
_entity_poly.pdbx_strand_id
1 'polypeptide(L)'
;MHQIAFSPDGKQLACGGADQSISLWDVETQQELQRLRGHQQAVRAIAFLADGAQLASGSTDGTAKLWDLQRGECLQTLQPPGPYQGMNITGVTGITEAQRGA
;
A
#
# COMPACT_ATOMS: atom_id res chain seq x y z
N MET A 1 -2.28 -1.00 15.40
CA MET A 1 -2.94 0.23 14.95
C MET A 1 -3.77 -0.13 13.74
N HIS A 2 -5.07 0.10 13.83
CA HIS A 2 -6.03 -0.05 12.75
C HIS A 2 -6.33 1.37 12.26
N GLN A 3 -6.42 1.57 10.95
CA GLN A 3 -6.76 2.88 10.39
C GLN A 3 -8.15 2.84 9.78
N ILE A 4 -8.88 3.93 9.96
CA ILE A 4 -10.20 4.14 9.39
C ILE A 4 -10.21 5.46 8.62
N ALA A 5 -11.01 5.54 7.56
CA ALA A 5 -11.23 6.75 6.80
C ALA A 5 -12.69 6.79 6.32
N PHE A 6 -13.30 7.98 6.38
CA PHE A 6 -14.60 8.22 5.76
C PHE A 6 -14.40 8.74 4.33
N SER A 7 -15.30 8.34 3.46
CA SER A 7 -15.48 8.95 2.14
C SER A 7 -15.87 10.43 2.28
N PRO A 8 -15.58 11.28 1.27
CA PRO A 8 -15.91 12.70 1.30
C PRO A 8 -17.42 12.98 1.41
N ASP A 9 -18.26 12.08 0.89
CA ASP A 9 -19.72 12.17 0.96
C ASP A 9 -20.30 11.58 2.26
N GLY A 10 -19.45 10.94 3.09
CA GLY A 10 -19.82 10.33 4.36
C GLY A 10 -20.60 9.02 4.26
N LYS A 11 -20.82 8.48 3.06
CA LYS A 11 -21.66 7.29 2.85
C LYS A 11 -20.89 5.99 3.02
N GLN A 12 -19.59 6.03 2.74
CA GLN A 12 -18.70 4.88 2.81
C GLN A 12 -17.64 5.06 3.90
N LEU A 13 -17.31 3.95 4.55
CA LEU A 13 -16.24 3.84 5.54
C LEU A 13 -15.24 2.77 5.09
N ALA A 14 -13.97 3.13 5.05
CA ALA A 14 -12.89 2.18 4.81
C ALA A 14 -12.13 1.88 6.11
N CYS A 15 -11.82 0.62 6.33
CA CYS A 15 -11.04 0.14 7.47
C CYS A 15 -9.89 -0.74 6.98
N GLY A 16 -8.68 -0.44 7.45
CA GLY A 16 -7.46 -1.18 7.14
C GLY A 16 -6.87 -1.80 8.39
N GLY A 17 -6.47 -3.06 8.27
CA GLY A 17 -6.04 -3.84 9.43
C GLY A 17 -4.81 -4.71 9.22
N ALA A 18 -4.55 -5.50 10.28
CA ALA A 18 -3.48 -6.49 10.31
C ALA A 18 -3.78 -7.73 9.45
N ASP A 19 -5.02 -7.87 8.99
CA ASP A 19 -5.50 -8.91 8.07
C ASP A 19 -5.09 -8.66 6.61
N GLN A 20 -4.24 -7.65 6.36
CA GLN A 20 -3.67 -7.31 5.05
C GLN A 20 -4.72 -6.90 4.02
N SER A 21 -5.92 -6.59 4.50
CA SER A 21 -7.07 -6.25 3.67
C SER A 21 -7.65 -4.90 4.07
N ILE A 22 -8.45 -4.34 3.16
CA ILE A 22 -9.21 -3.12 3.40
C ILE A 22 -10.68 -3.48 3.23
N SER A 23 -11.46 -3.34 4.29
CA SER A 23 -12.91 -3.52 4.22
C SER A 23 -13.59 -2.19 3.99
N LEU A 24 -14.46 -2.14 2.98
CA LEU A 24 -15.33 -1.03 2.65
C LEU A 24 -16.74 -1.33 3.16
N TRP A 25 -17.31 -0.38 3.87
CA TRP A 25 -18.63 -0.48 4.49
C TRP A 25 -19.51 0.65 4.01
N ASP A 26 -20.79 0.34 3.83
CA ASP A 26 -21.83 1.34 3.68
C ASP A 26 -22.34 1.75 5.07
N VAL A 27 -22.31 3.05 5.34
CA VAL A 27 -22.63 3.61 6.66
C VAL A 27 -24.14 3.58 6.93
N GLU A 28 -24.97 3.77 5.91
CA GLU A 28 -26.43 3.82 6.06
C GLU A 28 -27.01 2.42 6.33
N THR A 29 -26.56 1.43 5.57
CA THR A 29 -27.05 0.05 5.63
C THR A 29 -26.26 -0.82 6.63
N GLN A 30 -25.09 -0.36 7.07
CA GLN A 30 -24.17 -1.07 7.97
C GLN A 30 -23.69 -2.41 7.38
N GLN A 31 -23.59 -2.50 6.06
CA GLN A 31 -23.15 -3.71 5.37
C GLN A 31 -21.74 -3.55 4.81
N GLU A 32 -20.97 -4.64 4.83
CA GLU A 32 -19.69 -4.71 4.14
C GLU A 32 -19.96 -4.78 2.63
N LEU A 33 -19.60 -3.71 1.91
CA LEU A 33 -19.75 -3.62 0.46
C LEU A 33 -18.71 -4.48 -0.24
N GLN A 34 -17.46 -4.35 0.21
CA GLN A 34 -16.35 -5.03 -0.45
C GLN A 34 -15.12 -5.17 0.45
N ARG A 35 -14.30 -6.17 0.15
CA ARG A 35 -12.97 -6.34 0.73
C ARG A 35 -11.90 -6.29 -0.36
N LEU A 36 -10.98 -5.33 -0.24
CA LEU A 36 -9.84 -5.15 -1.12
C LEU A 36 -8.67 -5.96 -0.58
N ARG A 37 -8.21 -6.94 -1.35
CA ARG A 37 -7.08 -7.82 -1.01
C ARG A 37 -5.96 -7.59 -2.01
N GLY A 38 -4.73 -7.50 -1.51
CA GLY A 38 -3.56 -7.34 -2.38
C GLY A 38 -2.32 -6.79 -1.70
N HIS A 39 -2.46 -6.21 -0.51
CA HIS A 39 -1.31 -5.98 0.36
C HIS A 39 -0.80 -7.30 0.95
N GLN A 40 0.51 -7.37 1.16
CA GLN A 40 1.18 -8.56 1.72
C GLN A 40 1.44 -8.42 3.22
N GLN A 41 1.22 -7.23 3.77
CA GLN A 41 1.37 -6.92 5.19
C GLN A 41 0.27 -5.97 5.65
N ALA A 42 0.32 -5.62 6.94
CA ALA A 42 -0.67 -4.76 7.58
C ALA A 42 -0.78 -3.41 6.87
N VAL A 43 -2.02 -3.02 6.57
CA VAL A 43 -2.36 -1.70 6.06
C VAL A 43 -2.26 -0.71 7.21
N ARG A 44 -1.42 0.31 7.03
CA ARG A 44 -1.12 1.31 8.06
C ARG A 44 -1.76 2.66 7.77
N ALA A 45 -2.11 2.93 6.52
CA ALA A 45 -2.67 4.20 6.09
C ALA A 45 -3.77 3.98 5.06
N ILE A 46 -4.84 4.76 5.15
CA ILE A 46 -5.95 4.80 4.18
C ILE A 46 -6.36 6.26 4.00
N ALA A 47 -6.59 6.65 2.75
CA ALA A 47 -7.18 7.94 2.38
C ALA A 47 -8.10 7.79 1.16
N PHE A 48 -9.29 8.40 1.22
CA PHE A 48 -10.14 8.54 0.05
C PHE A 48 -9.65 9.69 -0.84
N LEU A 49 -9.80 9.54 -2.14
CA LEU A 49 -9.68 10.67 -3.07
C LEU A 49 -10.95 11.54 -2.99
N ALA A 50 -10.81 12.80 -3.42
CA ALA A 50 -11.90 13.77 -3.36
C ALA A 50 -13.13 13.39 -4.21
N ASP A 51 -12.93 12.53 -5.22
CA ASP A 51 -14.01 11.99 -6.05
C ASP A 51 -14.84 10.90 -5.33
N GLY A 52 -14.36 10.38 -4.19
CA GLY A 52 -14.98 9.29 -3.44
C GLY A 52 -14.99 7.94 -4.17
N ALA A 53 -14.52 7.88 -5.42
CA ALA A 53 -14.51 6.67 -6.24
C ALA A 53 -13.21 5.88 -6.08
N GLN A 54 -12.16 6.54 -5.58
CA GLN A 54 -10.84 5.94 -5.42
C GLN A 54 -10.34 6.02 -3.98
N LEU A 55 -9.49 5.06 -3.64
CA LEU A 55 -8.87 4.95 -2.32
C LEU A 55 -7.39 4.66 -2.46
N ALA A 56 -6.58 5.42 -1.72
CA ALA A 56 -5.16 5.17 -1.57
C ALA A 56 -4.90 4.45 -0.23
N SER A 57 -4.05 3.43 -0.27
CA SER A 57 -3.63 2.69 0.93
C SER A 57 -2.12 2.55 1.00
N GLY A 58 -1.58 2.64 2.21
CA GLY A 58 -0.17 2.41 2.50
C GLY A 58 -0.01 1.21 3.43
N SER A 59 0.93 0.33 3.12
CA SER A 59 1.18 -0.90 3.86
C SER A 59 2.62 -1.00 4.38
N THR A 60 2.80 -1.84 5.39
CA THR A 60 4.12 -2.18 5.92
C THR A 60 4.97 -2.97 4.90
N ASP A 61 4.34 -3.51 3.84
CA ASP A 61 5.03 -4.21 2.74
C ASP A 61 5.89 -3.28 1.86
N GLY A 62 5.96 -2.00 2.19
CA GLY A 62 6.74 -1.00 1.46
C GLY A 62 6.03 -0.48 0.21
N THR A 63 4.77 -0.86 -0.02
CA THR A 63 3.98 -0.40 -1.16
C THR A 63 2.84 0.51 -0.72
N ALA A 64 2.52 1.47 -1.59
CA ALA A 64 1.23 2.14 -1.59
C ALA A 64 0.42 1.62 -2.78
N LYS A 65 -0.89 1.43 -2.60
CA LYS A 65 -1.79 0.97 -3.66
C LYS A 65 -2.92 1.98 -3.88
N LEU A 66 -3.33 2.12 -5.13
CA LEU A 66 -4.48 2.90 -5.53
C LEU A 66 -5.58 1.94 -5.98
N TRP A 67 -6.77 2.12 -5.44
CA TRP A 67 -7.91 1.24 -5.63
C TRP A 67 -9.05 1.99 -6.31
N ASP A 68 -9.70 1.31 -7.26
CA ASP A 68 -10.99 1.71 -7.83
C ASP A 68 -12.09 1.03 -7.00
N LEU A 69 -12.94 1.81 -6.33
CA LEU A 69 -13.99 1.29 -5.48
C LEU A 69 -15.23 0.82 -6.25
N GLN A 70 -15.41 1.25 -7.51
CA GLN A 70 -16.51 0.76 -8.33
C GLN A 70 -16.22 -0.62 -8.92
N ARG A 71 -14.98 -0.82 -9.36
CA ARG A 71 -14.52 -2.12 -9.90
C ARG A 71 -14.03 -3.04 -8.80
N GLY A 72 -13.58 -2.48 -7.69
CA GLY A 72 -13.02 -3.25 -6.60
C GLY A 72 -11.61 -3.75 -6.85
N GLU A 73 -10.86 -3.08 -7.73
CA GLU A 73 -9.58 -3.53 -8.25
C GLU A 73 -8.43 -2.60 -7.85
N CYS A 74 -7.24 -3.15 -7.76
CA CYS A 74 -6.01 -2.38 -7.59
C CYS A 74 -5.60 -1.79 -8.94
N LEU A 75 -5.75 -0.48 -9.11
CA LEU A 75 -5.33 0.23 -10.31
C LEU A 75 -3.81 0.33 -10.42
N GLN A 76 -3.14 0.61 -9.29
CA GLN A 76 -1.70 0.87 -9.30
C GLN A 76 -1.05 0.43 -7.99
N THR A 77 0.15 -0.13 -8.10
CA THR A 77 1.05 -0.37 -6.97
C THR A 77 2.25 0.53 -7.12
N LEU A 78 2.45 1.40 -6.13
CA LEU A 78 3.56 2.33 -6.01
C LEU A 78 4.56 1.74 -5.01
N GLN A 79 5.79 1.54 -5.45
CA GLN A 79 6.88 1.12 -4.59
C GLN A 79 8.02 2.12 -4.76
N PRO A 80 8.53 2.73 -3.69
CA PRO A 80 9.73 3.55 -3.79
C PRO A 80 10.91 2.65 -4.20
N PRO A 81 11.88 3.19 -4.96
CA PRO A 81 13.08 2.44 -5.29
C PRO A 81 13.74 1.98 -4.00
N GLY A 82 14.17 0.71 -3.97
CA GLY A 82 14.91 0.16 -2.84
C GLY A 82 16.17 1.01 -2.59
N PRO A 83 16.66 1.09 -1.34
CA PRO A 83 17.79 1.95 -0.99
C PRO A 83 19.07 1.70 -1.81
N TYR A 84 19.16 0.54 -2.46
CA TYR A 84 20.30 0.14 -3.30
C TYR A 84 19.93 -0.02 -4.79
N GLN A 85 18.68 0.26 -5.16
CA GLN A 85 18.21 0.15 -6.54
C GLN A 85 18.77 1.35 -7.34
N GLY A 86 19.73 1.09 -8.21
CA GLY A 86 20.47 2.13 -8.94
C GLY A 86 21.83 2.49 -8.33
N MET A 87 22.25 1.80 -7.27
CA MET A 87 23.60 1.99 -6.71
C MET A 87 24.63 1.34 -7.65
N ASN A 88 25.38 2.18 -8.38
CA ASN A 88 26.43 1.72 -9.28
C ASN A 88 27.74 1.50 -8.49
N ILE A 89 27.90 0.32 -7.90
CA ILE A 89 29.06 -0.05 -7.07
C ILE A 89 30.28 -0.46 -7.94
N THR A 90 30.24 -0.21 -9.25
CA THR A 90 31.33 -0.59 -10.18
C THR A 90 32.58 0.29 -10.08
N GLY A 91 32.55 1.37 -9.29
CA GLY A 91 33.67 2.31 -9.10
C GLY A 91 34.41 2.21 -7.76
N VAL A 92 34.15 1.19 -6.92
CA VAL A 92 34.80 1.08 -5.61
C VAL A 92 36.23 0.55 -5.77
N THR A 93 37.19 1.45 -5.99
CA THR A 93 38.63 1.16 -5.88
C THR A 93 38.99 1.07 -4.39
N GLY A 94 38.84 -0.10 -3.79
CA GLY A 94 39.17 -0.30 -2.36
C GLY A 94 38.93 -1.70 -1.79
N ILE A 95 38.32 -2.61 -2.53
CA ILE A 95 38.31 -4.04 -2.19
C ILE A 95 39.60 -4.67 -2.72
N THR A 96 40.68 -4.48 -1.98
CA THR A 96 41.99 -5.06 -2.27
C THR A 96 41.93 -6.59 -2.13
N GLU A 97 42.70 -7.26 -2.99
CA GLU A 97 42.86 -8.71 -3.12
C GLU A 97 43.32 -9.41 -1.84
N ALA A 98 42.40 -9.78 -0.95
CA ALA A 98 42.67 -10.74 0.11
C ALA A 98 42.46 -12.21 -0.34
N GLN A 99 42.40 -12.46 -1.65
CA GLN A 99 42.31 -13.80 -2.25
C GLN A 99 43.37 -14.05 -3.34
N ARG A 100 44.53 -13.38 -3.27
CA ARG A 100 45.69 -13.82 -4.05
C ARG A 100 46.51 -14.77 -3.17
N GLY A 101 46.47 -16.05 -3.52
CA GLY A 101 46.89 -17.16 -2.67
C GLY A 101 48.37 -17.19 -2.30
N ALA A 102 48.65 -17.94 -1.24
CA ALA A 102 49.85 -18.72 -1.00
C ALA A 102 49.49 -19.85 -0.03
#